data_AF-A0A7H9BHH0-F1
#
_entry.id   AF-A0A7H9BHH0-F1
#
_cell.length_a   1.000
_cell.length_b   1.000
_cell.length_c   1.000
_cell.angle_alpha   90.00
_cell.angle_beta   90.00
_cell.angle_gamma   90.00
#
_symmetry.space_group_name_H-M   'P 1'
#
loop_
_entity.id
_entity.type
_entity.pdbx_description
1 polymer ?
#
loop_
_entity_poly.entity_id
_entity_poly.type
_entity_poly.pdbx_seq_one_letter_code
_entity_poly.pdbx_strand_id
1 'polypeptide(L)'
;MIDQLQQLLQASEHLLSLAKDEAWDDFEIESAKYDALSQDLPSITWSKYDATMQSRIKSLLLTIQELHLQLLPLTQAWHSELQALLQNEVQARKLDEKYR
;
A
#
# COMPACT_ATOMS: atom_id res chain seq x y z
N MET A 1 3.47 -20.20 4.85
CA MET A 1 2.72 -19.29 5.76
C MET A 1 3.62 -18.25 6.41
N ILE A 2 4.50 -18.62 7.35
CA ILE A 2 5.39 -17.63 7.99
C ILE A 2 6.24 -16.90 6.94
N ASP A 3 6.82 -17.63 6.00
CA ASP A 3 7.64 -17.03 4.94
C ASP A 3 6.81 -16.07 4.05
N GLN A 4 5.54 -16.39 3.80
CA GLN A 4 4.62 -15.54 3.04
C GLN A 4 4.27 -14.27 3.83
N LEU A 5 4.06 -14.37 5.15
CA LEU A 5 3.86 -13.21 6.01
C LEU A 5 5.13 -12.35 6.11
N GLN A 6 6.31 -12.95 6.08
CA GLN A 6 7.58 -12.21 6.05
C GLN A 6 7.80 -11.50 4.71
N GLN A 7 7.47 -12.14 3.59
CA GLN A 7 7.49 -11.50 2.27
C GLN A 7 6.48 -10.35 2.20
N LEU A 8 5.27 -10.54 2.73
CA LEU A 8 4.26 -9.49 2.79
C LEU A 8 4.73 -8.32 3.65
N LEU A 9 5.34 -8.59 4.82
CA LEU A 9 5.92 -7.56 5.67
C LEU A 9 6.99 -6.75 4.92
N GLN A 10 7.94 -7.41 4.26
CA GLN A 10 8.99 -6.75 3.49
C GLN A 10 8.41 -5.90 2.35
N ALA A 11 7.39 -6.41 1.67
CA ALA A 11 6.70 -5.66 0.62
C ALA A 11 5.96 -4.43 1.19
N SER A 12 5.29 -4.55 2.35
CA SER A 12 4.68 -3.41 3.04
C SER A 12 5.70 -2.36 3.46
N GLU A 13 6.86 -2.77 3.98
CA GLU A 13 7.96 -1.86 4.34
C GLU A 13 8.51 -1.13 3.11
N HIS A 14 8.69 -1.85 2.00
CA HIS A 14 9.17 -1.28 0.74
C HIS A 14 8.17 -0.25 0.17
N LEU A 15 6.89 -0.60 0.12
CA LEU A 15 5.83 0.32 -0.30
C LEU A 15 5.79 1.58 0.57
N LEU A 16 5.93 1.44 1.88
CA LEU A 16 5.97 2.59 2.78
C LEU A 16 7.19 3.47 2.53
N SER A 17 8.34 2.90 2.19
CA SER A 17 9.52 3.68 1.78
C SER A 17 9.23 4.47 0.51
N LEU A 18 8.73 3.81 -0.54
CA LEU A 18 8.42 4.47 -1.81
C LEU A 18 7.39 5.59 -1.64
N ALA A 19 6.36 5.37 -0.83
CA ALA A 19 5.35 6.39 -0.54
C ALA A 19 5.90 7.59 0.25
N LYS A 20 6.87 7.36 1.15
CA LYS A 20 7.56 8.46 1.88
C LYS A 20 8.52 9.24 0.99
N ASP A 21 9.12 8.56 0.02
CA ASP A 21 10.01 9.16 -0.97
C ASP A 21 9.24 9.76 -2.17
N GLU A 22 7.90 9.69 -2.16
CA GLU A 22 7.00 10.13 -3.24
C GLU A 22 7.32 9.48 -4.61
N ALA A 23 7.92 8.29 -4.59
CA ALA A 23 8.26 7.50 -5.77
C ALA A 23 7.02 6.73 -6.30
N TRP A 24 6.00 7.48 -6.74
CA TRP A 24 4.66 6.94 -7.03
C TRP A 24 4.60 6.00 -8.23
N ASP A 25 5.46 6.18 -9.24
CA ASP A 25 5.54 5.28 -10.40
C ASP A 25 6.03 3.89 -9.98
N ASP A 26 7.10 3.84 -9.19
CA ASP A 26 7.64 2.59 -8.63
C ASP A 26 6.65 1.98 -7.61
N PHE A 27 6.00 2.83 -6.82
CA PHE A 27 4.97 2.41 -5.87
C PHE A 27 3.83 1.67 -6.59
N GLU A 28 3.34 2.16 -7.72
CA GLU A 28 2.26 1.52 -8.48
C GLU A 28 2.69 0.12 -8.96
N ILE A 29 3.91 -0.03 -9.48
CA ILE A 29 4.45 -1.32 -9.94
C ILE A 29 4.57 -2.31 -8.78
N GLU A 30 5.14 -1.88 -7.66
CA GLU A 30 5.33 -2.75 -6.49
C GLU A 30 4.01 -3.06 -5.78
N SER A 31 3.01 -2.17 -5.86
CA SER A 31 1.68 -2.39 -5.26
C SER A 31 0.97 -3.60 -5.86
N ALA A 32 1.10 -3.83 -7.16
CA ALA A 32 0.53 -4.99 -7.83
C ALA A 32 1.14 -6.32 -7.34
N LYS A 33 2.45 -6.31 -7.02
CA LYS A 33 3.12 -7.49 -6.45
C LYS A 33 2.67 -7.73 -5.01
N TYR A 34 2.52 -6.66 -4.23
CA TYR A 34 1.97 -6.72 -2.88
C TYR A 34 0.56 -7.30 -2.88
N ASP A 35 -0.31 -6.85 -3.79
CA ASP A 35 -1.68 -7.37 -3.91
C ASP A 35 -1.70 -8.85 -4.24
N ALA A 36 -0.87 -9.32 -5.17
CA ALA A 36 -0.74 -10.74 -5.48
C ALA A 36 -0.31 -11.56 -4.25
N LEU A 37 0.71 -11.10 -3.50
CA LEU A 37 1.15 -11.75 -2.26
C LEU A 37 0.04 -11.80 -1.21
N SER A 38 -0.77 -10.75 -1.12
CA SER A 38 -1.88 -10.67 -0.17
C SER A 38 -3.02 -11.64 -0.51
N GLN A 39 -3.28 -11.85 -1.80
CA GLN A 39 -4.32 -12.79 -2.28
C GLN A 39 -3.87 -14.25 -2.13
N ASP A 40 -2.58 -14.52 -2.26
CA ASP A 40 -1.99 -15.85 -2.12
C ASP A 40 -1.79 -16.30 -0.66
N LEU A 41 -2.17 -15.47 0.32
CA LEU A 41 -2.11 -15.83 1.74
C LEU A 41 -3.10 -16.96 2.05
N PRO A 42 -2.61 -18.13 2.52
CA PRO A 42 -3.50 -19.20 2.90
C PRO A 42 -4.35 -18.79 4.11
N SER A 43 -5.53 -19.40 4.27
CA SER A 43 -6.30 -19.23 5.50
C SER A 43 -5.52 -19.78 6.70
N ILE A 44 -5.43 -18.99 7.78
CA ILE A 44 -4.72 -19.40 9.00
C ILE A 44 -5.59 -20.37 9.79
N THR A 45 -5.18 -21.64 9.84
CA THR A 45 -5.79 -22.63 10.74
C THR A 45 -5.05 -22.64 12.09
N TRP A 46 -5.51 -21.84 13.06
CA TRP A 46 -4.83 -21.64 14.36
C TRP A 46 -4.55 -22.95 15.12
N SER A 47 -5.43 -23.93 15.03
CA SER A 47 -5.28 -25.22 15.71
C SER A 47 -4.08 -26.06 15.25
N LYS A 48 -3.46 -25.72 14.10
CA LYS A 48 -2.27 -26.41 13.58
C LYS A 48 -0.96 -25.90 14.18
N TYR A 49 -0.99 -24.81 14.94
CA TYR A 49 0.20 -24.12 15.44
C TYR A 49 0.22 -24.13 16.97
N ASP A 50 1.40 -24.33 17.55
CA ASP A 50 1.60 -24.14 18.99
C ASP A 50 1.49 -22.66 19.40
N ALA A 51 1.39 -22.39 20.71
CA ALA A 51 1.19 -21.04 21.23
C ALA A 51 2.30 -20.06 20.82
N THR A 52 3.55 -20.51 20.71
CA THR A 52 4.69 -19.68 20.31
C THR A 52 4.57 -19.26 18.85
N MET A 53 4.21 -20.20 17.97
CA MET A 53 4.01 -19.95 16.56
C MET A 53 2.79 -19.06 16.31
N GLN A 54 1.69 -19.27 17.05
CA GLN A 54 0.51 -18.38 16.99
C GLN A 54 0.87 -16.95 17.39
N SER A 55 1.65 -16.78 18.47
CA SER A 55 2.12 -15.47 18.91
C SER A 55 2.98 -14.78 17.85
N ARG A 56 3.90 -15.52 17.20
CA ARG A 56 4.73 -15.00 16.11
C ARG A 56 3.90 -14.56 14.90
N ILE A 57 2.96 -15.40 14.45
CA ILE A 57 2.05 -15.07 13.34
C ILE A 57 1.25 -13.81 13.67
N LYS A 58 0.69 -13.72 14.88
CA LYS A 58 -0.06 -12.55 15.35
C LYS A 58 0.81 -11.30 15.35
N SER A 59 2.05 -11.39 15.82
CA SER A 59 2.98 -10.25 15.80
C SER A 59 3.23 -9.74 14.38
N LEU A 60 3.50 -10.65 13.43
CA LEU A 60 3.72 -10.27 12.03
C LEU A 60 2.50 -9.57 11.44
N LEU A 61 1.30 -10.13 11.66
CA LEU A 61 0.05 -9.53 11.16
C LEU A 61 -0.22 -8.14 11.73
N LEU A 62 0.07 -7.93 13.03
CA LEU A 62 -0.07 -6.62 13.65
C LEU A 62 0.91 -5.61 13.05
N THR A 63 2.17 -6.00 12.84
CA THR A 63 3.16 -5.11 12.21
C THR A 63 2.76 -4.75 10.78
N ILE A 64 2.30 -5.71 9.98
CA ILE A 64 1.79 -5.45 8.62
C ILE A 64 0.62 -4.47 8.67
N GLN A 65 -0.32 -4.66 9.61
CA GLN A 65 -1.46 -3.76 9.78
C GLN A 65 -1.01 -2.34 10.15
N GLU A 66 -0.03 -2.18 11.03
CA GLU A 66 0.52 -0.88 11.40
C GLU A 66 1.19 -0.16 10.22
N LEU A 67 1.88 -0.90 9.34
CA LEU A 67 2.44 -0.34 8.11
C LEU A 67 1.35 0.14 7.15
N HIS A 68 0.26 -0.61 7.00
CA HIS A 68 -0.89 -0.16 6.22
C HIS A 68 -1.54 1.10 6.77
N LEU A 69 -1.68 1.21 8.09
CA LEU A 69 -2.24 2.41 8.71
C LEU A 69 -1.37 3.64 8.46
N GLN A 70 -0.07 3.47 8.27
CA GLN A 70 0.84 4.55 7.85
C GLN A 70 0.78 4.85 6.36
N LEU A 71 0.58 3.83 5.51
CA LEU A 71 0.47 3.97 4.06
C LEU A 71 -0.80 4.70 3.61
N LEU A 72 -1.94 4.39 4.24
CA LEU A 72 -3.26 4.95 3.89
C LEU A 72 -3.30 6.48 3.78
N PRO A 73 -2.82 7.27 4.76
CA PRO A 73 -2.86 8.73 4.64
C PRO A 73 -1.96 9.25 3.51
N LEU A 74 -0.83 8.59 3.23
CA LEU A 74 0.09 8.99 2.15
C LEU A 74 -0.55 8.80 0.78
N THR A 75 -1.17 7.64 0.55
CA THR A 75 -1.85 7.37 -0.72
C THR A 75 -3.12 8.23 -0.90
N GLN A 76 -3.83 8.54 0.18
CA GLN A 76 -4.95 9.48 0.16
C GLN A 76 -4.52 10.92 -0.18
N ALA A 77 -3.39 11.37 0.38
CA ALA A 77 -2.82 12.68 0.07
C ALA A 77 -2.42 12.76 -1.40
N TRP A 78 -1.67 11.77 -1.88
CA TRP A 78 -1.28 11.67 -3.29
C TRP A 78 -2.49 11.69 -4.24
N HIS A 79 -3.53 10.91 -3.96
CA HIS A 79 -4.75 10.91 -4.77
C HIS A 79 -5.43 12.29 -4.80
N SER A 80 -5.47 12.97 -3.66
CA SER A 80 -6.07 14.31 -3.55
C SER A 80 -5.28 15.34 -4.35
N GLU A 81 -3.95 15.24 -4.36
CA GLU A 81 -3.07 16.10 -5.14
C GLU A 81 -3.25 15.89 -6.64
N LEU A 82 -3.30 14.63 -7.10
CA LEU A 82 -3.58 14.30 -8.50
C LEU A 82 -4.94 14.86 -8.95
N GLN A 83 -5.96 14.74 -8.11
CA GLN A 83 -7.28 15.28 -8.40
C GLN A 83 -7.26 16.81 -8.52
N ALA A 84 -6.53 17.50 -7.64
CA ALA A 84 -6.37 18.95 -7.69
C ALA A 84 -5.63 19.40 -8.96
N LEU A 85 -4.55 18.72 -9.33
CA LEU A 85 -3.80 18.99 -10.56
C LEU A 85 -4.69 18.84 -11.81
N LEU A 86 -5.45 17.75 -11.88
CA LEU A 86 -6.35 17.49 -13.00
C LEU A 86 -7.47 18.54 -13.11
N GLN A 87 -8.06 18.96 -11.98
CA GLN A 87 -9.05 20.03 -11.97
C GLN A 87 -8.46 21.37 -12.45
N ASN A 88 -7.25 21.70 -12.02
CA ASN A 88 -6.56 22.93 -12.43
C ASN A 88 -6.26 22.93 -13.93
N GLU A 89 -5.79 21.81 -14.49
CA GLU A 89 -5.55 21.69 -15.93
C GLU A 89 -6.85 21.85 -16.74
N VAL A 90 -7.94 21.22 -16.30
CA VAL A 90 -9.24 21.35 -16.97
C VAL A 90 -9.74 22.80 -16.93
N GLN A 91 -9.54 23.50 -15.81
CA GLN A 91 -9.90 24.92 -15.71
C GLN A 91 -9.01 25.80 -16.60
N ALA A 92 -7.70 25.55 -16.67
CA ALA A 92 -6.79 26.27 -17.54
C ALA A 92 -7.17 26.12 -19.02
N ARG A 93 -7.46 24.90 -19.48
CA ARG A 93 -7.90 24.65 -20.88
C ARG A 93 -9.21 25.36 -21.21
N LYS A 94 -10.18 25.37 -20.29
CA LYS A 94 -11.45 26.09 -20.47
C LYS A 94 -11.26 27.60 -20.57
N LEU A 95 -10.29 28.16 -19.84
CA LEU A 95 -9.94 29.57 -19.95
C LEU A 95 -9.31 29.85 -21.32
N ASP A 96 -8.33 29.05 -21.74
CA ASP A 96 -7.68 29.21 -23.05
C ASP A 96 -8.66 29.10 -24.23
N GLU A 97 -9.64 28.20 -24.16
CA GLU A 97 -10.71 28.09 -25.16
C GLU A 97 -11.68 29.29 -25.15
N LYS A 98 -11.88 29.93 -23.99
CA LYS A 98 -12.78 31.09 -23.85
C LYS A 98 -12.15 32.41 -24.28
N TYR A 99 -10.82 32.50 -24.26
CA TYR A 99 -10.04 33.69 -24.62
C TYR A 99 -9.35 33.60 -26.00
N ARG A 100 -9.65 32.55 -26.79
CA ARG A 100 -9.34 32.46 -28.23
C ARG A 100 -10.50 32.99 -29.08
#